data_AF-A0A7Y4TAU3-F1
#
_entry.id   AF-A0A7Y4TAU3-F1
#
_cell.length_a   1.000
_cell.length_b   1.000
_cell.length_c   1.000
_cell.angle_alpha   90.00
_cell.angle_beta   90.00
_cell.angle_gamma   90.00
#
_symmetry.space_group_name_H-M   'P 1'
#
loop_
_entity.id
_entity.type
_entity.pdbx_description
1 polymer ?
#
loop_
_entity_poly.entity_id
_entity_poly.type
_entity_poly.pdbx_seq_one_letter_code
_entity_poly.pdbx_strand_id
1 'polypeptide(L)'
;MRSATSPETGTLDREALADLVEAIAASADKAAFAALFRHFAPKIKGYLIKIGTSRGQAEELAQEVMLTVWRKAATFDRRQASASTWMFTIARN
;
A
#
# COMPACT_ATOMS: atom_id res chain seq x y z
N MET A 1 -16.10 17.29 12.46
CA MET A 1 -14.73 17.17 12.98
C MET A 1 -14.51 15.69 13.25
N ARG A 2 -14.14 14.82 12.30
CA ARG A 2 -13.14 14.87 11.22
C ARG A 2 -13.80 14.68 9.84
N SER A 3 -13.38 15.46 8.85
CA SER A 3 -13.86 15.30 7.47
C SER A 3 -13.36 13.98 6.92
N ALA A 4 -14.25 13.17 6.36
CA ALA A 4 -13.90 12.02 5.55
C ALA A 4 -13.20 12.54 4.29
N THR A 5 -11.87 12.43 4.25
CA THR A 5 -11.12 12.63 3.02
C THR A 5 -11.46 11.46 2.11
N SER A 6 -12.50 11.64 1.28
CA SER A 6 -12.70 10.81 0.11
C SER A 6 -11.56 11.17 -0.85
N PRO A 7 -10.60 10.28 -1.16
CA PRO A 7 -9.58 10.58 -2.13
C PRO A 7 -10.24 10.53 -3.50
N GLU A 8 -10.64 11.72 -3.99
CA GLU A 8 -10.93 11.93 -5.40
C GLU A 8 -9.73 11.43 -6.21
N THR A 9 -10.02 10.83 -7.38
CA THR A 9 -9.08 10.12 -8.25
C THR A 9 -7.98 11.06 -8.81
N GLY A 10 -7.08 11.49 -7.93
CA GLY A 10 -5.85 12.21 -8.20
C GLY A 10 -4.69 11.37 -7.67
N THR A 11 -3.55 11.43 -8.34
CA THR A 11 -2.32 10.76 -7.92
C THR A 11 -2.07 10.97 -6.43
N LEU A 12 -2.18 9.90 -5.62
CA LEU A 12 -1.82 9.96 -4.21
C LEU A 12 -0.35 10.40 -4.10
N ASP A 13 -0.13 11.59 -3.60
CA ASP A 13 1.19 12.12 -3.29
C ASP A 13 1.78 11.42 -2.05
N ARG A 14 3.06 11.71 -1.78
CA ARG A 14 3.83 11.00 -0.74
C ARG A 14 3.24 11.17 0.65
N GLU A 15 2.66 12.34 0.95
CA GLU A 15 2.08 12.63 2.26
C GLU A 15 0.78 11.89 2.43
N ALA A 16 -0.11 11.94 1.43
CA ALA A 16 -1.36 11.17 1.43
C ALA A 16 -1.10 9.66 1.64
N LEU A 17 -0.06 9.10 1.00
CA LEU A 17 0.30 7.70 1.20
C LEU A 17 0.76 7.40 2.64
N ALA A 18 1.52 8.29 3.26
CA ALA A 18 1.95 8.13 4.64
C ALA A 18 0.76 8.20 5.61
N ASP A 19 -0.16 9.14 5.40
CA ASP A 19 -1.36 9.29 6.22
C ASP A 19 -2.25 8.04 6.15
N LEU A 20 -2.39 7.43 4.98
CA LEU A 20 -3.13 6.19 4.82
C LEU A 20 -2.50 5.04 5.60
N VAL A 21 -1.16 4.90 5.57
CA VAL A 21 -0.48 3.83 6.33
C VAL A 21 -0.63 4.05 7.83
N GLU A 22 -0.53 5.30 8.30
CA GLU A 22 -0.71 5.60 9.73
C GLU A 22 -2.15 5.43 10.21
N ALA A 23 -3.15 5.71 9.37
CA ALA A 23 -4.54 5.39 9.68
C ALA A 23 -4.74 3.88 9.88
N ILE A 24 -4.12 3.04 9.03
CA ILE A 24 -4.16 1.58 9.17
C ILE A 24 -3.44 1.16 10.47
N ALA A 25 -2.27 1.73 10.75
CA ALA A 25 -1.51 1.43 11.95
C ALA A 25 -2.27 1.78 13.24
N ALA A 26 -2.97 2.91 13.26
CA ALA A 26 -3.63 3.42 14.45
C ALA A 26 -4.96 2.73 14.75
N SER A 27 -5.74 2.37 13.73
CA SER A 27 -7.13 1.93 13.92
C SER A 27 -7.58 0.77 13.03
N ALA A 28 -6.65 0.14 12.30
CA ALA A 28 -7.00 -0.86 11.29
C ALA A 28 -8.04 -0.29 10.29
N ASP A 29 -7.80 0.94 9.81
CA ASP A 29 -8.70 1.63 8.89
C ASP A 29 -8.79 0.89 7.54
N LYS A 30 -9.93 0.21 7.32
CA LYS A 30 -10.21 -0.54 6.10
C LYS A 30 -10.36 0.36 4.87
N ALA A 31 -10.84 1.58 5.03
CA ALA A 31 -11.00 2.52 3.92
C ALA A 31 -9.62 3.03 3.46
N ALA A 32 -8.74 3.32 4.41
CA ALA A 32 -7.36 3.69 4.12
C ALA A 32 -6.60 2.54 3.42
N PHE A 33 -6.79 1.31 3.90
CA PHE A 33 -6.23 0.13 3.25
C PHE A 33 -6.78 -0.08 1.84
N ALA A 34 -8.09 0.08 1.63
CA ALA A 34 -8.68 -0.03 0.30
C ALA A 34 -8.11 1.01 -0.67
N ALA A 35 -7.84 2.24 -0.21
CA ALA A 35 -7.20 3.27 -1.02
C ALA A 35 -5.76 2.90 -1.40
N LEU A 36 -4.96 2.43 -0.45
CA LEU A 36 -3.60 1.93 -0.73
C LEU A 36 -3.61 0.74 -1.67
N PHE A 37 -4.53 -0.21 -1.46
CA PHE A 37 -4.67 -1.39 -2.30
C PHE A 37 -4.95 -1.03 -3.75
N ARG A 38 -5.93 -0.15 -4.01
CA ARG A 38 -6.24 0.32 -5.37
C ARG A 38 -5.04 0.99 -6.04
N HIS A 39 -4.18 1.67 -5.27
CA HIS A 39 -3.03 2.38 -5.80
C HIS A 39 -1.81 1.47 -6.05
N PHE A 40 -1.49 0.57 -5.13
CA PHE A 40 -0.26 -0.20 -5.14
C PHE A 40 -0.40 -1.61 -5.70
N ALA A 41 -1.53 -2.29 -5.51
CA ALA A 41 -1.69 -3.67 -5.99
C ALA A 41 -1.47 -3.79 -7.52
N PRO A 42 -1.98 -2.88 -8.38
CA PRO A 42 -1.70 -2.93 -9.81
C PRO A 42 -0.22 -2.69 -10.15
N LYS A 43 0.47 -1.84 -9.38
CA LYS A 43 1.90 -1.53 -9.57
C LYS A 43 2.79 -2.71 -9.20
N ILE A 44 2.51 -3.35 -8.05
CA ILE A 44 3.21 -4.55 -7.60
C ILE A 44 2.98 -5.68 -8.60
N LYS A 45 1.73 -5.93 -9.00
CA LYS A 45 1.39 -6.92 -10.04
C LYS A 45 2.15 -6.64 -11.34
N GLY A 46 2.15 -5.40 -11.82
CA GLY A 46 2.86 -5.00 -13.03
C GLY A 46 4.38 -5.20 -12.93
N TYR A 47 4.97 -4.95 -11.76
CA TYR A 47 6.38 -5.24 -11.49
C TYR A 47 6.67 -6.75 -11.52
N LEU A 48 5.85 -7.56 -10.84
CA LEU A 48 5.99 -9.02 -10.81
C LEU A 48 5.90 -9.64 -12.22
N ILE A 49 4.96 -9.18 -13.03
CA ILE A 49 4.85 -9.62 -14.43
C ILE A 49 6.10 -9.25 -15.23
N LYS A 50 6.66 -8.05 -15.03
CA LYS A 50 7.89 -7.61 -15.72
C LYS A 50 9.11 -8.47 -15.39
N ILE A 51 9.17 -9.04 -14.19
CA ILE A 51 10.27 -9.92 -13.76
C ILE A 51 9.99 -11.40 -14.06
N GLY A 52 8.93 -11.72 -14.82
CA GLY A 52 8.67 -13.05 -15.37
C GLY A 52 7.57 -13.85 -14.66
N THR A 53 6.85 -13.28 -13.70
CA THR A 53 5.72 -13.96 -13.04
C THR A 53 4.50 -14.04 -13.97
N SER A 54 3.79 -15.17 -13.97
CA SER A 54 2.53 -15.30 -14.71
C SER A 54 1.47 -14.34 -14.15
N ARG A 55 0.48 -13.96 -14.97
CA ARG A 55 -0.55 -12.98 -14.57
C ARG A 55 -1.35 -13.41 -13.33
N GLY A 56 -1.73 -14.68 -13.23
CA GLY A 56 -2.49 -15.22 -12.11
C GLY A 56 -1.67 -15.21 -10.82
N GLN A 57 -0.47 -15.78 -10.87
CA GLN A 57 0.45 -15.79 -9.74
C GLN A 57 0.83 -14.38 -9.29
N ALA A 58 1.02 -13.43 -10.22
CA ALA A 58 1.31 -12.05 -9.89
C ALA A 58 0.17 -11.34 -9.15
N GLU A 59 -1.08 -11.73 -9.41
CA GLU A 59 -2.25 -11.21 -8.70
C GLU A 59 -2.31 -11.74 -7.27
N GLU A 60 -2.13 -13.05 -7.10
CA GLU A 60 -2.08 -13.70 -5.78
C GLU A 60 -0.94 -13.12 -4.92
N LEU A 61 0.27 -13.00 -5.49
CA LEU A 61 1.41 -12.40 -4.79
C LEU A 61 1.18 -10.93 -4.45
N ALA A 62 0.55 -10.15 -5.33
CA ALA A 62 0.24 -8.76 -5.02
C ALA A 62 -0.75 -8.66 -3.84
N GLN A 63 -1.73 -9.56 -3.75
CA GLN A 63 -2.64 -9.63 -2.61
C GLN A 63 -1.89 -9.98 -1.31
N GLU A 64 -1.01 -10.98 -1.33
CA GLU A 64 -0.20 -11.38 -0.16
C GLU A 64 0.72 -10.26 0.32
N VAL A 65 1.34 -9.52 -0.61
CA VAL A 65 2.14 -8.34 -0.26
C VAL A 65 1.29 -7.27 0.42
N MET A 66 0.09 -6.98 -0.10
CA MET A 66 -0.81 -6.01 0.52
C MET A 66 -1.30 -6.47 1.90
N LEU A 67 -1.58 -7.76 2.09
CA LEU A 67 -1.90 -8.33 3.42
C LEU A 67 -0.72 -8.19 4.39
N THR A 68 0.50 -8.30 3.89
CA THR A 68 1.71 -8.07 4.69
C THR A 68 1.86 -6.59 5.05
N VAL A 69 1.55 -5.67 4.13
CA VAL A 69 1.47 -4.23 4.40
C VAL A 69 0.46 -3.92 5.50
N TRP A 70 -0.74 -4.51 5.46
CA TRP A 70 -1.74 -4.37 6.53
C TRP A 70 -1.19 -4.81 7.89
N ARG A 71 -0.62 -6.02 7.96
CA ARG A 71 -0.07 -6.61 9.20
C ARG A 71 1.11 -5.82 9.76
N LYS A 72 1.91 -5.19 8.89
CA LYS A 72 3.11 -4.45 9.26
C LYS A 72 2.89 -2.94 9.35
N ALA A 73 1.69 -2.41 9.13
CA ALA A 73 1.45 -0.97 9.11
C ALA A 73 2.01 -0.23 10.34
N ALA A 74 1.92 -0.85 11.53
CA ALA A 74 2.47 -0.30 12.78
C ALA A 74 4.01 -0.16 12.80
N THR A 75 4.74 -0.78 11.87
CA THR A 75 6.21 -0.65 11.75
C THR A 75 6.63 0.44 10.77
N PHE A 76 5.69 1.06 10.08
CA PHE A 76 5.97 2.20 9.21
C PHE A 76 6.31 3.44 10.04
N ASP A 77 7.37 4.14 9.63
CA ASP A 77 7.75 5.44 10.18
C ASP A 77 8.04 6.40 9.03
N ARG A 78 7.19 7.42 8.88
CA ARG A 78 7.29 8.44 7.82
C ARG A 78 8.58 9.26 7.89
N ARG A 79 9.27 9.26 9.04
CA ARG A 79 10.56 9.96 9.24
C ARG A 79 11.74 9.15 8.70
N GLN A 80 11.60 7.82 8.61
CA GLN A 80 12.68 6.92 8.17
C GLN A 80 12.58 6.59 6.68
N ALA A 81 11.36 6.45 6.13
CA ALA A 81 11.17 6.11 4.72
C ALA A 81 9.87 6.66 4.15
N SER A 82 9.80 6.80 2.82
CA SER A 82 8.52 7.01 2.15
C SER A 82 7.66 5.75 2.24
N ALA A 83 6.32 5.90 2.27
CA ALA A 83 5.39 4.77 2.24
C ALA A 83 5.64 3.85 1.03
N SER A 84 5.89 4.42 -0.16
CA SER A 84 6.26 3.66 -1.36
C SER A 84 7.51 2.80 -1.15
N THR A 85 8.60 3.40 -0.65
CA THR A 85 9.87 2.69 -0.40
C THR A 85 9.70 1.55 0.61
N TRP A 86 8.96 1.82 1.69
CA TRP A 86 8.67 0.83 2.71
C TRP A 86 7.82 -0.33 2.17
N MET A 87 6.79 -0.05 1.36
CA MET A 87 5.98 -1.10 0.71
C MET A 87 6.78 -1.94 -0.30
N PHE A 88 7.66 -1.33 -1.09
CA PHE A 88 8.54 -2.08 -1.99
C PHE A 88 9.54 -2.95 -1.23
N THR A 89 9.96 -2.52 -0.04
CA THR A 89 10.80 -3.35 0.85
C THR A 89 10.02 -4.58 1.33
N ILE A 90 8.72 -4.43 1.63
CA ILE A 90 7.85 -5.55 1.96
C ILE A 90 7.66 -6.48 0.76
N ALA A 91 7.47 -5.93 -0.45
CA ALA A 91 7.23 -6.73 -1.66
C ALA A 91 8.41 -7.61 -2.10
N ARG A 92 9.63 -7.28 -1.64
CA ARG A 92 10.86 -8.00 -1.99
C ARG A 92 11.21 -9.13 -1.00
N ASN A 93 10.65 -9.08 0.21
CA ASN A 93 10.93 -10.04 1.28
C ASN A 93 9.86 -11.11 1.34
#